data_AF-A0A9E7PPN4-F1
#
_entry.id   AF-A0A9E7PPN4-F1
#
_cell.length_a   1.000
_cell.length_b   1.000
_cell.length_c   1.000
_cell.angle_alpha   90.00
_cell.angle_beta   90.00
_cell.angle_gamma   90.00
#
_symmetry.space_group_name_H-M   'P 1'
#
loop_
_entity.id
_entity.type
_entity.pdbx_description
1 polymer ?
#
loop_
_entity_poly.entity_id
_entity_poly.type
_entity_poly.pdbx_seq_one_letter_code
_entity_poly.pdbx_strand_id
1 'polypeptide(L)'
;MDNNEINDNMAGEDMAESTDNTDINNDVSGEDMTESTDNTDINNDVSGEDMTESTDNTDINNDVSGEGECEDLKFALENSVLLVLGANKKKISLLLLEKIFFVLKLKGISGYTESEFHSHVMGEYSDQLEDAVMNPEYLKGAWEYTSPAMDDHYSGGHIVLTASGKEMYNESIHTGTDEDFKGYLKNIRAVRKAYNEYSDAGMLMLSYNAFPEYAERSDLYDEIYGKREVIAKKLLKKGRIDKERYRELAVDEWHRWQD
;
A
#
# COMPACT_ATOMS: atom_id res chain seq x y z
N MET A 1 34.75 -41.24 -24.51
CA MET A 1 34.22 -42.45 -25.17
C MET A 1 33.21 -43.04 -24.20
N ASP A 2 31.91 -43.15 -24.40
CA ASP A 2 30.92 -42.85 -25.45
C ASP A 2 29.55 -42.87 -24.72
N ASN A 3 28.69 -41.85 -24.84
CA ASN A 3 27.45 -41.76 -25.66
C ASN A 3 26.50 -42.97 -25.75
N ASN A 4 25.20 -42.67 -25.54
CA ASN A 4 23.95 -43.34 -25.98
C ASN A 4 23.58 -44.70 -25.34
N GLU A 5 22.33 -45.12 -25.09
CA GLU A 5 20.94 -44.85 -25.54
C GLU A 5 20.00 -45.38 -24.41
N ILE A 6 18.91 -44.73 -23.97
CA ILE A 6 17.51 -44.65 -24.48
C ILE A 6 16.78 -46.00 -24.70
N ASN A 7 15.54 -46.05 -24.17
CA ASN A 7 14.39 -46.96 -24.37
C ASN A 7 14.41 -48.34 -23.67
N ASP A 8 13.32 -48.90 -23.15
CA ASP A 8 11.87 -48.63 -23.17
C ASP A 8 11.24 -49.34 -21.95
N ASN A 9 10.12 -48.82 -21.41
CA ASN A 9 8.93 -49.67 -21.18
C ASN A 9 7.72 -48.87 -20.67
N MET A 10 6.66 -48.95 -21.47
CA MET A 10 5.27 -48.58 -21.23
C MET A 10 4.60 -49.50 -20.20
N ALA A 11 3.68 -48.92 -19.41
CA ALA A 11 2.38 -49.46 -18.95
C ALA A 11 1.87 -48.50 -17.85
N GLY A 12 0.79 -47.76 -18.02
CA GLY A 12 -0.61 -48.19 -17.90
C GLY A 12 -1.32 -46.98 -17.25
N GLU A 13 -2.29 -46.39 -17.93
CA GLU A 13 -3.73 -46.63 -17.73
C GLU A 13 -4.36 -45.75 -16.64
N ASP A 14 -5.46 -45.15 -17.07
CA ASP A 14 -6.64 -44.70 -16.35
C ASP A 14 -6.69 -43.33 -15.65
N MET A 15 -7.37 -42.43 -16.37
CA MET A 15 -8.16 -41.33 -15.84
C MET A 15 -9.17 -41.85 -14.81
N ALA A 16 -9.17 -41.24 -13.63
CA ALA A 16 -10.34 -41.17 -12.77
C ALA A 16 -10.44 -39.76 -12.19
N GLU A 17 -11.32 -38.97 -12.79
CA GLU A 17 -11.83 -37.73 -12.23
C GLU A 17 -12.78 -38.11 -11.08
N SER A 18 -12.44 -37.72 -9.85
CA SER A 18 -13.32 -37.85 -8.69
C SER A 18 -13.57 -36.48 -8.07
N THR A 19 -14.60 -35.80 -8.57
CA THR A 19 -15.28 -34.71 -7.87
C THR A 19 -16.46 -35.32 -7.12
N ASP A 20 -16.41 -35.31 -5.79
CA ASP A 20 -17.52 -35.69 -4.95
C ASP A 20 -17.89 -34.53 -4.02
N ASN A 21 -19.14 -34.08 -4.19
CA ASN A 21 -20.14 -33.73 -3.18
C ASN A 21 -19.87 -32.51 -2.25
N THR A 22 -20.83 -31.63 -1.94
CA THR A 22 -22.26 -31.90 -1.73
C THR A 22 -23.05 -30.58 -1.67
N ASP A 23 -24.31 -30.67 -2.09
CA ASP A 23 -25.38 -29.67 -2.02
C ASP A 23 -25.68 -29.14 -0.61
N ILE A 24 -25.91 -27.84 -0.48
CA ILE A 24 -26.99 -27.26 0.35
C ILE A 24 -27.45 -25.96 -0.32
N ASN A 25 -28.59 -25.98 -1.01
CA ASN A 25 -29.42 -24.78 -1.16
C ASN A 25 -30.88 -25.19 -0.93
N ASN A 26 -31.41 -24.70 0.19
CA ASN A 26 -32.79 -24.88 0.58
C ASN A 26 -33.68 -24.04 -0.33
N ASP A 27 -34.61 -24.72 -0.98
CA ASP A 27 -35.90 -24.24 -1.45
C ASP A 27 -36.63 -23.44 -0.35
N VAL A 28 -37.40 -22.41 -0.72
CA VAL A 28 -38.82 -22.20 -0.38
C VAL A 28 -39.37 -21.03 -1.23
N SER A 29 -39.98 -21.42 -2.36
CA SER A 29 -41.29 -21.03 -2.92
C SER A 29 -42.00 -19.70 -2.55
N GLY A 30 -42.64 -19.12 -3.58
CA GLY A 30 -43.95 -18.43 -3.50
C GLY A 30 -44.01 -17.15 -4.35
N GLU A 31 -44.32 -17.23 -5.64
CA GLU A 31 -45.66 -17.04 -6.23
C GLU A 31 -46.21 -15.59 -6.21
N ASP A 32 -46.01 -14.94 -7.37
CA ASP A 32 -46.97 -14.29 -8.28
C ASP A 32 -48.06 -13.28 -7.83
N MET A 33 -48.14 -12.23 -8.67
CA MET A 33 -49.27 -11.37 -9.05
C MET A 33 -50.03 -10.52 -8.00
N THR A 34 -50.01 -9.19 -8.17
CA THR A 34 -51.11 -8.34 -8.74
C THR A 34 -51.00 -6.87 -8.31
N GLU A 35 -51.05 -5.99 -9.31
CA GLU A 35 -51.89 -4.78 -9.46
C GLU A 35 -52.30 -3.85 -8.28
N SER A 36 -52.30 -2.55 -8.62
CA SER A 36 -53.20 -1.45 -8.17
C SER A 36 -52.67 -0.44 -7.14
N THR A 37 -52.52 0.80 -7.66
CA THR A 37 -52.98 2.11 -7.15
C THR A 37 -53.07 2.34 -5.63
N ASP A 38 -52.44 3.41 -5.13
CA ASP A 38 -53.13 4.68 -4.88
C ASP A 38 -52.21 5.75 -4.27
N ASN A 39 -52.47 6.99 -4.70
CA ASN A 39 -51.98 8.23 -4.12
C ASN A 39 -52.30 8.34 -2.63
N THR A 40 -51.39 8.92 -1.86
CA THR A 40 -51.81 9.79 -0.76
C THR A 40 -50.80 10.91 -0.58
N ASP A 41 -51.19 12.10 -1.05
CA ASP A 41 -50.62 13.37 -0.67
C ASP A 41 -50.71 13.56 0.85
N ILE A 42 -49.58 13.84 1.51
CA ILE A 42 -49.57 14.49 2.81
C ILE A 42 -48.69 15.73 2.70
N ASN A 43 -49.32 16.81 2.25
CA ASN A 43 -48.91 18.16 2.63
C ASN A 43 -49.26 18.35 4.10
N ASN A 44 -48.25 18.58 4.94
CA ASN A 44 -48.45 19.22 6.23
C ASN A 44 -47.51 20.41 6.31
N ASP A 45 -48.09 21.58 6.02
CA ASP A 45 -47.48 22.89 6.13
C ASP A 45 -47.74 23.42 7.54
N VAL A 46 -46.71 23.49 8.38
CA VAL A 46 -46.72 24.27 9.64
C VAL A 46 -45.34 24.88 9.85
N SER A 47 -45.24 26.12 9.38
CA SER A 47 -44.57 27.28 9.99
C SER A 47 -43.51 27.05 11.08
N GLY A 48 -42.29 27.53 10.78
CA GLY A 48 -41.61 28.51 11.63
C GLY A 48 -40.50 28.00 12.54
N GLU A 49 -39.36 28.67 12.40
CA GLU A 49 -38.27 28.91 13.36
C GLU A 49 -36.96 28.12 13.17
N ASP A 50 -35.96 28.91 12.75
CA ASP A 50 -34.52 28.64 12.68
C ASP A 50 -33.99 27.88 13.90
N MET A 51 -33.37 26.73 13.64
CA MET A 51 -32.10 26.33 14.24
C MET A 51 -31.42 25.34 13.29
N THR A 52 -30.61 25.85 12.37
CA THR A 52 -29.65 25.02 11.63
C THR A 52 -28.53 24.61 12.59
N GLU A 53 -28.66 23.43 13.15
CA GLU A 53 -27.56 22.64 13.69
C GLU A 53 -26.71 22.19 12.51
N SER A 54 -25.53 22.81 12.34
CA SER A 54 -24.56 22.41 11.31
C SER A 54 -23.90 21.09 11.71
N THR A 55 -24.57 19.98 11.43
CA THR A 55 -23.89 18.70 11.22
C THR A 55 -23.26 18.74 9.84
N ASP A 56 -22.01 19.18 9.76
CA ASP A 56 -21.20 19.04 8.55
C ASP A 56 -20.84 17.55 8.40
N ASN A 57 -21.77 16.78 7.84
CA ASN A 57 -21.45 15.62 7.04
C ASN A 57 -20.94 16.18 5.71
N THR A 58 -19.63 16.35 5.58
CA THR A 58 -19.01 16.59 4.28
C THR A 58 -19.06 15.30 3.48
N ASP A 59 -20.13 15.16 2.70
CA ASP A 59 -20.14 14.32 1.50
C ASP A 59 -18.96 14.78 0.62
N ILE A 60 -17.95 13.93 0.47
CA ILE A 60 -16.81 14.15 -0.42
C ILE A 60 -17.32 14.01 -1.86
N ASN A 61 -17.96 15.06 -2.36
CA ASN A 61 -18.15 15.27 -3.79
C ASN A 61 -17.24 16.42 -4.22
N ASN A 62 -16.16 16.05 -4.90
CA ASN A 62 -15.22 16.95 -5.57
C ASN A 62 -15.97 18.03 -6.36
N ASP A 63 -15.90 19.28 -5.89
CA ASP A 63 -16.02 20.46 -6.74
C ASP A 63 -15.02 21.54 -6.31
N VAL A 64 -14.37 22.11 -7.32
CA VAL A 64 -12.98 22.56 -7.33
C VAL A 64 -12.86 24.06 -7.02
N SER A 65 -12.14 24.41 -5.95
CA SER A 65 -11.51 25.72 -5.78
C SER A 65 -10.11 25.57 -5.19
N GLY A 66 -9.09 25.98 -5.96
CA GLY A 66 -7.68 25.59 -5.80
C GLY A 66 -6.91 26.09 -4.58
N GLU A 67 -7.58 26.62 -3.56
CA GLU A 67 -6.97 26.82 -2.22
C GLU A 67 -7.39 25.70 -1.24
N GLY A 68 -8.57 25.10 -1.43
CA GLY A 68 -9.03 23.94 -0.63
C GLY A 68 -8.44 22.61 -1.07
N GLU A 69 -8.06 22.46 -2.34
CA GLU A 69 -7.51 21.20 -2.87
C GLU A 69 -6.21 20.77 -2.17
N CYS A 70 -5.34 21.71 -1.80
CA CYS A 70 -4.07 21.40 -1.13
C CYS A 70 -4.29 20.98 0.33
N GLU A 71 -5.23 21.64 1.03
CA GLU A 71 -5.64 21.29 2.39
C GLU A 71 -6.29 19.90 2.43
N ASP A 72 -7.19 19.63 1.48
CA ASP A 72 -7.85 18.32 1.36
C ASP A 72 -6.84 17.22 1.04
N LEU A 73 -5.89 17.46 0.14
CA LEU A 73 -4.84 16.49 -0.21
C LEU A 73 -3.90 16.19 0.97
N LYS A 74 -3.47 17.20 1.73
CA LYS A 74 -2.59 17.00 2.88
C LYS A 74 -3.30 16.27 4.01
N PHE A 75 -4.55 16.64 4.31
CA PHE A 75 -5.40 15.91 5.25
C PHE A 75 -5.53 14.43 4.86
N ALA A 76 -5.83 14.19 3.59
CA ALA A 76 -6.01 12.86 3.03
C ALA A 76 -4.71 12.03 3.05
N LEU A 77 -3.55 12.69 2.87
CA LEU A 77 -2.22 12.10 2.99
C LEU A 77 -1.85 11.72 4.41
N GLU A 78 -2.05 12.61 5.37
CA GLU A 78 -1.81 12.31 6.78
C GLU A 78 -2.69 11.15 7.27
N ASN A 79 -3.96 11.11 6.87
CA ASN A 79 -4.84 9.97 7.18
C ASN A 79 -4.32 8.67 6.55
N SER A 80 -3.85 8.71 5.30
CA SER A 80 -3.26 7.54 4.66
C SER A 80 -1.99 7.07 5.39
N VAL A 81 -1.15 8.00 5.85
CA VAL A 81 0.04 7.70 6.68
C VAL A 81 -0.40 7.03 7.98
N LEU A 82 -1.41 7.57 8.68
CA LEU A 82 -1.97 6.98 9.90
C LEU A 82 -2.41 5.53 9.67
N LEU A 83 -3.10 5.25 8.56
CA LEU A 83 -3.56 3.89 8.23
C LEU A 83 -2.40 2.93 7.96
N VAL A 84 -1.36 3.37 7.23
CA VAL A 84 -0.15 2.56 6.96
C VAL A 84 0.62 2.26 8.25
N LEU A 85 0.76 3.25 9.12
CA LEU A 85 1.39 3.10 10.42
C LEU A 85 0.59 2.18 11.34
N GLY A 86 -0.73 2.35 11.42
CA GLY A 86 -1.61 1.55 12.29
C GLY A 86 -1.81 0.12 11.83
N ALA A 87 -1.63 -0.16 10.53
CA ALA A 87 -1.71 -1.50 9.97
C ALA A 87 -0.66 -2.48 10.53
N ASN A 88 0.40 -1.99 11.18
CA ASN A 88 1.37 -2.84 11.87
C ASN A 88 1.96 -2.14 13.11
N LYS A 89 1.99 -2.82 14.26
CA LYS A 89 2.52 -2.26 15.51
C LYS A 89 4.03 -1.98 15.52
N LYS A 90 4.78 -2.43 14.50
CA LYS A 90 6.22 -2.18 14.38
C LYS A 90 6.51 -0.79 13.84
N LYS A 91 7.57 -0.17 14.37
CA LYS A 91 8.17 1.04 13.78
C LYS A 91 8.44 0.84 12.29
N ILE A 92 8.34 1.93 11.52
CA ILE A 92 8.63 1.95 10.08
C ILE A 92 9.79 2.91 9.83
N SER A 93 10.64 2.64 8.84
CA SER A 93 11.57 3.64 8.30
C SER A 93 10.84 4.57 7.32
N LEU A 94 11.27 5.82 7.14
CA LEU A 94 10.70 6.69 6.10
C LEU A 94 10.81 6.04 4.71
N LEU A 95 11.95 5.41 4.39
CA LEU A 95 12.15 4.66 3.14
C LEU A 95 11.03 3.64 2.88
N LEU A 96 10.77 2.76 3.85
CA LEU A 96 9.70 1.77 3.77
C LEU A 96 8.31 2.42 3.61
N LEU A 97 8.06 3.57 4.21
CA LEU A 97 6.80 4.30 4.01
C LEU A 97 6.67 4.74 2.54
N GLU A 98 7.70 5.39 2.00
CA GLU A 98 7.78 5.80 0.59
C GLU A 98 7.50 4.61 -0.35
N LYS A 99 8.15 3.46 -0.12
CA LYS A 99 7.96 2.28 -0.99
C LYS A 99 6.56 1.70 -0.90
N ILE A 100 5.91 1.77 0.26
CA ILE A 100 4.51 1.34 0.39
C ILE A 100 3.60 2.25 -0.43
N PHE A 101 3.74 3.58 -0.29
CA PHE A 101 2.92 4.54 -1.02
C PHE A 101 3.15 4.44 -2.54
N PHE A 102 4.41 4.29 -2.97
CA PHE A 102 4.73 4.09 -4.37
C PHE A 102 4.06 2.83 -4.96
N VAL A 103 4.09 1.71 -4.23
CA VAL A 103 3.44 0.46 -4.67
C VAL A 103 1.92 0.58 -4.70
N LEU A 104 1.32 1.30 -3.73
CA LEU A 104 -0.12 1.57 -3.75
C LEU A 104 -0.51 2.40 -4.97
N LYS A 105 0.29 3.44 -5.30
CA LYS A 105 0.13 4.24 -6.52
C LYS A 105 0.21 3.39 -7.78
N LEU A 106 1.25 2.56 -7.93
CA LEU A 106 1.41 1.68 -9.10
C LEU A 106 0.24 0.71 -9.29
N LYS A 107 -0.41 0.30 -8.20
CA LYS A 107 -1.57 -0.61 -8.25
C LYS A 107 -2.90 0.11 -8.52
N GLY A 108 -2.89 1.43 -8.69
CA GLY A 108 -4.12 2.23 -8.78
C GLY A 108 -4.94 2.18 -7.49
N ILE A 109 -4.30 1.90 -6.35
CA ILE A 109 -4.93 1.86 -5.03
C ILE A 109 -4.76 3.26 -4.44
N SER A 110 -5.38 4.25 -5.07
CA SER A 110 -5.46 5.61 -4.54
C SER A 110 -6.67 5.68 -3.63
N GLY A 111 -6.47 5.37 -2.36
CA GLY A 111 -7.51 5.62 -1.36
C GLY A 111 -7.81 7.10 -1.29
N TYR A 112 -6.80 7.96 -1.17
CA TYR A 112 -7.01 9.35 -0.77
C TYR A 112 -5.83 10.28 -1.15
N THR A 113 -4.86 9.85 -1.97
CA THR A 113 -3.61 10.60 -2.15
C THR A 113 -3.01 10.43 -3.54
N GLU A 114 -3.03 11.49 -4.34
CA GLU A 114 -2.20 11.60 -5.54
C GLU A 114 -0.81 12.15 -5.16
N SER A 115 -0.03 11.35 -4.44
CA SER A 115 1.35 11.76 -4.14
C SER A 115 2.21 11.70 -5.40
N GLU A 116 2.88 12.80 -5.71
CA GLU A 116 3.88 12.85 -6.77
C GLU A 116 5.16 12.16 -6.30
N PHE A 117 5.78 11.40 -7.21
CA PHE A 117 7.06 10.73 -6.98
C PHE A 117 8.04 11.22 -8.02
N HIS A 118 9.27 11.49 -7.60
CA HIS A 118 10.35 11.94 -8.47
C HIS A 118 11.65 11.20 -8.13
N SER A 119 12.66 11.40 -8.98
CA SER A 119 13.97 10.78 -8.83
C SER A 119 14.67 11.31 -7.58
N HIS A 120 15.28 10.42 -6.80
CA HIS A 120 16.02 10.80 -5.60
C HIS A 120 17.11 9.77 -5.29
N VAL A 121 18.05 10.15 -4.41
CA VAL A 121 19.10 9.23 -3.96
C VAL A 121 18.54 7.98 -3.27
N MET A 122 17.33 8.03 -2.72
CA MET A 122 16.64 6.87 -2.12
C MET A 122 15.66 6.16 -3.09
N GLY A 123 15.73 6.44 -4.39
CA GLY A 123 14.81 5.90 -5.39
C GLY A 123 13.53 6.73 -5.48
N GLU A 124 12.39 6.08 -5.66
CA GLU A 124 11.09 6.76 -5.74
C GLU A 124 10.79 7.49 -4.43
N TYR A 125 10.66 8.81 -4.51
CA TYR A 125 10.56 9.70 -3.36
C TYR A 125 9.48 10.77 -3.55
N SER A 126 8.80 11.12 -2.46
CA SER A 126 7.75 12.14 -2.45
C SER A 126 7.97 13.20 -1.36
N ASP A 127 8.22 14.45 -1.79
CA ASP A 127 8.36 15.60 -0.87
C ASP A 127 7.10 15.80 -0.02
N GLN A 128 5.92 15.55 -0.61
CA GLN A 128 4.64 15.68 0.08
C GLN A 128 4.50 14.66 1.22
N LEU A 129 4.97 13.43 0.98
CA LEU A 129 4.92 12.37 1.99
C LEU A 129 5.95 12.63 3.10
N GLU A 130 7.15 13.08 2.76
CA GLU A 130 8.12 13.53 3.76
C GLU A 130 7.52 14.68 4.59
N ASP A 131 7.00 15.73 3.95
CA ASP A 131 6.42 16.87 4.67
C ASP A 131 5.25 16.48 5.57
N ALA A 132 4.34 15.63 5.09
CA ALA A 132 3.24 15.11 5.91
C ALA A 132 3.76 14.38 7.16
N VAL A 133 4.85 13.61 7.03
CA VAL A 133 5.46 12.90 8.16
C VAL A 133 6.18 13.85 9.12
N MET A 134 6.98 14.77 8.61
CA MET A 134 7.84 15.65 9.40
C MET A 134 7.06 16.79 10.05
N ASN A 135 6.06 17.32 9.33
CA ASN A 135 5.30 18.51 9.68
C ASN A 135 3.78 18.24 9.57
N PRO A 136 3.22 17.30 10.38
CA PRO A 136 1.79 17.02 10.34
C PRO A 136 0.99 18.24 10.78
N GLU A 137 -0.01 18.61 9.98
CA GLU A 137 -0.89 19.74 10.22
C GLU A 137 -2.20 19.33 10.87
N TYR A 138 -2.77 18.21 10.42
CA TYR A 138 -4.09 17.72 10.81
C TYR A 138 -4.01 16.66 11.91
N LEU A 139 -3.04 15.74 11.80
CA LEU A 139 -2.84 14.64 12.74
C LEU A 139 -1.65 14.90 13.67
N LYS A 140 -1.59 16.13 14.21
CA LYS A 140 -0.54 16.56 15.14
C LYS A 140 -0.42 15.62 16.33
N GLY A 141 0.77 15.08 16.53
CA GLY A 141 1.07 14.17 17.64
C GLY A 141 0.56 12.75 17.44
N ALA A 142 0.04 12.38 16.27
CA ALA A 142 -0.34 11.00 15.97
C ALA A 142 0.89 10.07 15.86
N TRP A 143 2.02 10.61 15.40
CA TRP A 143 3.30 9.88 15.35
C TRP A 143 4.46 10.76 15.78
N GLU A 144 5.57 10.08 16.06
CA GLU A 144 6.87 10.69 16.28
C GLU A 144 7.82 10.23 15.18
N TYR A 145 8.56 11.19 14.62
CA TYR A 145 9.67 10.94 13.72
C TYR A 145 11.00 11.03 14.50
N THR A 146 11.90 10.09 14.22
CA THR A 146 13.28 10.08 14.72
C THR A 146 14.21 10.10 13.52
N SER A 147 15.04 11.15 13.42
CA SER A 147 16.07 11.27 12.39
C SER A 147 17.01 10.05 12.35
N PRO A 148 17.56 9.70 11.17
CA PRO A 148 18.50 8.59 11.05
C PRO A 148 19.73 8.84 11.93
N ALA A 149 20.23 7.76 12.55
CA ALA A 149 21.49 7.79 13.28
C ALA A 149 22.67 7.94 12.31
N MET A 150 23.86 8.30 12.80
CA MET A 150 25.05 8.48 11.95
C MET A 150 25.44 7.21 11.17
N ASP A 151 25.10 6.04 11.67
CA ASP A 151 25.36 4.73 11.06
C ASP A 151 24.13 4.17 10.32
N ASP A 152 23.07 4.97 10.18
CA ASP A 152 21.86 4.62 9.45
C ASP A 152 21.84 5.32 8.09
N HIS A 153 22.40 4.62 7.11
CA HIS A 153 22.58 5.15 5.76
C HIS A 153 21.35 4.98 4.87
N TYR A 154 20.34 4.21 5.30
CA TYR A 154 19.29 3.72 4.40
C TYR A 154 17.88 4.13 4.81
N SER A 155 17.59 4.28 6.10
CA SER A 155 16.19 4.30 6.56
C SER A 155 15.46 5.61 6.25
N GLY A 156 16.19 6.72 6.10
CA GLY A 156 15.60 8.07 6.08
C GLY A 156 14.97 8.47 7.42
N GLY A 157 15.35 7.79 8.51
CA GLY A 157 14.74 7.96 9.83
C GLY A 157 13.58 7.00 10.06
N HIS A 158 12.98 7.09 11.25
CA HIS A 158 11.96 6.15 11.72
C HIS A 158 10.73 6.84 12.26
N ILE A 159 9.57 6.24 12.03
CA ILE A 159 8.26 6.76 12.40
C ILE A 159 7.56 5.74 13.30
N VAL A 160 6.97 6.23 14.39
CA VAL A 160 6.28 5.41 15.40
C VAL A 160 4.98 6.09 15.81
N LEU A 161 3.88 5.34 15.85
CA LEU A 161 2.62 5.85 16.41
C LEU A 161 2.75 6.11 17.92
N THR A 162 2.27 7.28 18.32
CA THR A 162 2.09 7.63 19.74
C THR A 162 0.90 6.86 20.33
N ALA A 163 0.61 7.08 21.61
CA ALA A 163 -0.64 6.58 22.20
C ALA A 163 -1.87 7.22 21.51
N SER A 164 -1.84 8.54 21.32
CA SER A 164 -2.92 9.29 20.67
C SER A 164 -3.13 8.84 19.22
N GLY A 165 -2.07 8.64 18.44
CA GLY A 165 -2.23 8.14 17.07
C GLY A 165 -2.79 6.73 16.99
N LYS A 166 -2.54 5.87 17.99
CA LYS A 166 -3.19 4.55 18.05
C LYS A 166 -4.69 4.68 18.31
N GLU A 167 -5.11 5.63 19.14
CA GLU A 167 -6.51 5.93 19.40
C GLU A 167 -7.18 6.46 18.12
N MET A 168 -6.58 7.44 17.46
CA MET A 168 -7.04 7.97 16.17
C MET A 168 -7.18 6.86 15.11
N TYR A 169 -6.17 5.99 14.96
CA TYR A 169 -6.25 4.86 14.05
C TYR A 169 -7.42 3.92 14.38
N ASN A 170 -7.61 3.61 15.67
CA ASN A 170 -8.69 2.74 16.11
C ASN A 170 -10.08 3.36 15.87
N GLU A 171 -10.19 4.67 15.99
CA GLU A 171 -11.40 5.41 15.64
C GLU A 171 -11.66 5.35 14.14
N SER A 172 -10.66 5.65 13.29
CA SER A 172 -10.80 5.58 11.84
C SER A 172 -11.26 4.20 11.33
N ILE A 173 -10.73 3.11 11.91
CA ILE A 173 -11.17 1.75 11.52
C ILE A 173 -12.56 1.39 12.05
N HIS A 174 -13.05 2.09 13.08
CA HIS A 174 -14.36 1.85 13.66
C HIS A 174 -15.44 2.61 12.89
N THR A 175 -15.14 3.84 12.47
CA THR A 175 -16.05 4.72 11.73
C THR A 175 -16.06 4.41 10.22
N GLY A 176 -14.92 4.02 9.65
CA GLY A 176 -14.80 3.62 8.24
C GLY A 176 -15.47 2.28 7.96
N THR A 177 -16.74 2.33 7.55
CA THR A 177 -17.59 1.14 7.36
C THR A 177 -17.94 0.85 5.91
N ASP A 178 -17.67 1.79 4.99
CA ASP A 178 -17.90 1.60 3.57
C ASP A 178 -16.92 0.59 2.95
N GLU A 179 -17.31 0.01 1.81
CA GLU A 179 -16.54 -1.05 1.16
C GLU A 179 -15.24 -0.53 0.52
N ASP A 180 -15.20 0.75 0.11
CA ASP A 180 -14.03 1.35 -0.50
C ASP A 180 -12.92 1.53 0.55
N PHE A 181 -13.25 2.08 1.72
CA PHE A 181 -12.34 2.19 2.86
C PHE A 181 -11.83 0.82 3.32
N LYS A 182 -12.72 -0.17 3.47
CA LYS A 182 -12.32 -1.54 3.83
C LYS A 182 -11.39 -2.15 2.79
N GLY A 183 -11.67 -1.94 1.51
CA GLY A 183 -10.83 -2.37 0.38
C GLY A 183 -9.45 -1.73 0.43
N TYR A 184 -9.40 -0.42 0.63
CA TYR A 184 -8.16 0.34 0.77
C TYR A 184 -7.32 -0.14 1.96
N LEU A 185 -7.93 -0.29 3.14
CA LEU A 185 -7.26 -0.76 4.34
C LEU A 185 -6.75 -2.21 4.20
N LYS A 186 -7.50 -3.08 3.52
CA LYS A 186 -7.07 -4.45 3.20
C LYS A 186 -5.81 -4.44 2.33
N ASN A 187 -5.77 -3.57 1.33
CA ASN A 187 -4.61 -3.42 0.46
C ASN A 187 -3.39 -2.85 1.19
N ILE A 188 -3.57 -1.81 2.01
CA ILE A 188 -2.52 -1.29 2.90
C ILE A 188 -1.94 -2.43 3.74
N ARG A 189 -2.79 -3.20 4.43
CA ARG A 189 -2.34 -4.31 5.29
C ARG A 189 -1.57 -5.36 4.50
N ALA A 190 -2.00 -5.69 3.29
CA ALA A 190 -1.31 -6.66 2.44
C ALA A 190 0.09 -6.15 2.01
N VAL A 191 0.17 -4.93 1.48
CA VAL A 191 1.45 -4.32 1.05
C VAL A 191 2.38 -4.13 2.25
N ARG A 192 1.86 -3.57 3.35
CA ARG A 192 2.60 -3.37 4.61
C ARG A 192 3.17 -4.67 5.16
N LYS A 193 2.39 -5.76 5.10
CA LYS A 193 2.85 -7.09 5.55
C LYS A 193 3.98 -7.62 4.66
N ALA A 194 3.84 -7.50 3.34
CA ALA A 194 4.85 -7.97 2.39
C ALA A 194 6.18 -7.20 2.53
N TYR A 195 6.12 -5.87 2.66
CA TYR A 195 7.32 -5.04 2.65
C TYR A 195 8.06 -4.98 4.00
N ASN A 196 7.38 -5.20 5.14
CA ASN A 196 8.00 -5.27 6.47
C ASN A 196 9.07 -6.37 6.63
N GLU A 197 9.17 -7.28 5.68
CA GLU A 197 10.08 -8.43 5.75
C GLU A 197 11.42 -8.17 5.01
N TYR A 198 11.50 -7.06 4.28
CA TYR A 198 12.72 -6.57 3.64
C TYR A 198 13.52 -5.69 4.60
N SER A 199 14.85 -5.70 4.44
CA SER A 199 15.71 -4.69 5.04
C SER A 199 15.74 -3.44 4.13
N ASP A 200 16.04 -2.27 4.70
CA ASP A 200 16.14 -1.00 3.96
C ASP A 200 17.08 -1.09 2.76
N ALA A 201 18.30 -1.60 2.96
CA ALA A 201 19.23 -1.88 1.86
C ALA A 201 18.67 -2.85 0.80
N GLY A 202 17.81 -3.78 1.21
CA GLY A 202 17.15 -4.70 0.29
C GLY A 202 16.05 -4.03 -0.53
N MET A 203 15.31 -3.10 0.07
CA MET A 203 14.30 -2.30 -0.62
C MET A 203 14.94 -1.32 -1.61
N LEU A 204 16.00 -0.60 -1.20
CA LEU A 204 16.76 0.25 -2.10
C LEU A 204 17.30 -0.54 -3.28
N MET A 205 17.88 -1.71 -3.02
CA MET A 205 18.41 -2.57 -4.09
C MET A 205 17.32 -2.96 -5.10
N LEU A 206 16.12 -3.28 -4.63
CA LEU A 206 14.99 -3.61 -5.51
C LEU A 206 14.46 -2.40 -6.26
N SER A 207 14.36 -1.25 -5.59
CA SER A 207 13.92 0.02 -6.17
C SER A 207 14.84 0.46 -7.30
N TYR A 208 16.15 0.59 -7.04
CA TYR A 208 17.12 0.97 -8.07
C TYR A 208 17.12 0.05 -9.29
N ASN A 209 16.95 -1.26 -9.09
CA ASN A 209 16.92 -2.18 -10.21
C ASN A 209 15.60 -2.15 -10.99
N ALA A 210 14.46 -2.03 -10.31
CA ALA A 210 13.15 -2.09 -10.94
C ALA A 210 12.70 -0.76 -11.56
N PHE A 211 13.12 0.36 -10.98
CA PHE A 211 12.70 1.71 -11.34
C PHE A 211 13.92 2.64 -11.45
N PRO A 212 14.87 2.34 -12.37
CA PRO A 212 16.11 3.09 -12.52
C PRO A 212 15.90 4.58 -12.83
N GLU A 213 14.77 4.94 -13.43
CA GLU A 213 14.39 6.32 -13.74
C GLU A 213 14.09 7.19 -12.50
N TYR A 214 13.88 6.56 -11.34
CA TYR A 214 13.72 7.25 -10.06
C TYR A 214 14.99 7.19 -9.20
N ALA A 215 16.05 6.54 -9.68
CA ALA A 215 17.31 6.46 -8.97
C ALA A 215 18.22 7.63 -9.38
N GLU A 216 18.86 8.25 -8.39
CA GLU A 216 19.96 9.20 -8.63
C GLU A 216 21.31 8.60 -8.26
N ARG A 217 22.32 8.94 -9.05
CA ARG A 217 23.70 8.54 -8.76
C ARG A 217 24.15 9.20 -7.47
N SER A 218 24.62 8.38 -6.54
CA SER A 218 25.07 8.80 -5.22
C SER A 218 26.00 7.77 -4.61
N ASP A 219 26.74 8.16 -3.57
CA ASP A 219 27.53 7.22 -2.76
C ASP A 219 26.66 6.09 -2.21
N LEU A 220 25.39 6.38 -1.92
CA LEU A 220 24.40 5.40 -1.47
C LEU A 220 24.11 4.34 -2.54
N TYR A 221 23.90 4.76 -3.79
CA TYR A 221 23.74 3.84 -4.92
C TYR A 221 24.97 2.96 -5.08
N ASP A 222 26.17 3.57 -5.12
CA ASP A 222 27.43 2.84 -5.32
C ASP A 222 27.68 1.84 -4.19
N GLU A 223 27.32 2.20 -2.96
CA GLU A 223 27.38 1.31 -1.81
C GLU A 223 26.43 0.11 -1.94
N ILE A 224 25.15 0.34 -2.30
CA ILE A 224 24.16 -0.72 -2.52
C ILE A 224 24.60 -1.63 -3.67
N TYR A 225 25.04 -1.05 -4.78
CA TYR A 225 25.52 -1.77 -5.95
C TYR A 225 26.77 -2.61 -5.63
N GLY A 226 27.70 -2.07 -4.85
CA GLY A 226 28.89 -2.80 -4.37
C GLY A 226 28.56 -3.95 -3.41
N LYS A 227 27.44 -3.86 -2.67
CA LYS A 227 26.97 -4.89 -1.74
C LYS A 227 25.89 -5.81 -2.32
N ARG A 228 25.53 -5.66 -3.60
CA ARG A 228 24.35 -6.30 -4.21
C ARG A 228 24.31 -7.82 -4.08
N GLU A 229 25.44 -8.51 -4.25
CA GLU A 229 25.47 -9.97 -4.11
C GLU A 229 25.11 -10.42 -2.69
N VAL A 230 25.63 -9.72 -1.68
CA VAL A 230 25.37 -10.02 -0.26
C VAL A 230 23.91 -9.74 0.09
N ILE A 231 23.36 -8.63 -0.41
CA ILE A 231 21.96 -8.25 -0.18
C ILE A 231 21.02 -9.25 -0.89
N ALA A 232 21.24 -9.52 -2.18
CA ALA A 232 20.44 -10.47 -2.96
C ALA A 232 20.48 -11.88 -2.36
N LYS A 233 21.64 -12.35 -1.89
CA LYS A 233 21.75 -13.65 -1.23
C LYS A 233 20.93 -13.73 0.06
N LYS A 234 20.86 -12.64 0.84
CA LYS A 234 19.99 -12.56 2.02
C LYS A 234 18.51 -12.62 1.63
N LEU A 235 18.10 -11.93 0.56
CA LEU A 235 16.73 -11.95 0.06
C LEU A 235 16.33 -13.34 -0.43
N LEU A 236 17.21 -14.00 -1.21
CA LEU A 236 16.99 -15.37 -1.70
C LEU A 236 16.86 -16.36 -0.54
N LYS A 237 17.77 -16.30 0.44
CA LYS A 237 17.72 -17.17 1.64
C LYS A 237 16.42 -17.00 2.43
N LYS A 238 15.85 -15.79 2.45
CA LYS A 238 14.57 -15.48 3.09
C LYS A 238 13.34 -15.83 2.22
N GLY A 239 13.54 -16.34 1.01
CA GLY A 239 12.45 -16.65 0.07
C GLY A 239 11.75 -15.41 -0.49
N ARG A 240 12.42 -14.24 -0.48
CA ARG A 240 11.85 -12.96 -0.96
C ARG A 240 12.02 -12.74 -2.44
N ILE A 241 13.02 -13.38 -3.01
CA ILE A 241 13.28 -13.43 -4.45
C ILE A 241 13.58 -14.87 -4.82
N ASP A 242 13.31 -15.24 -6.06
CA ASP A 242 13.69 -16.54 -6.61
C ASP A 242 15.14 -16.52 -7.15
N LYS A 243 15.55 -17.63 -7.75
CA LYS A 243 16.90 -17.79 -8.31
C LYS A 243 17.14 -16.92 -9.55
N GLU A 244 16.10 -16.63 -10.31
CA GLU A 244 16.19 -15.81 -11.51
C GLU A 244 16.40 -14.35 -11.11
N ARG A 245 15.53 -13.83 -10.24
CA ARG A 245 15.66 -12.50 -9.67
C ARG A 245 16.96 -12.31 -8.87
N TYR A 246 17.48 -13.36 -8.24
CA TYR A 246 18.82 -13.31 -7.65
C TYR A 246 19.92 -13.05 -8.68
N ARG A 247 19.88 -13.71 -9.86
CA ARG A 247 20.88 -13.50 -10.91
C ARG A 247 20.82 -12.07 -11.45
N GLU A 248 19.61 -11.58 -11.72
CA GLU A 248 19.38 -10.19 -12.16
C GLU A 248 19.96 -9.16 -11.18
N LEU A 249 19.75 -9.38 -9.88
CA LEU A 249 20.17 -8.43 -8.85
C LEU A 249 21.66 -8.54 -8.51
N ALA A 250 22.23 -9.74 -8.51
CA ALA A 250 23.59 -9.99 -8.03
C ALA A 250 24.64 -10.01 -9.15
N VAL A 251 24.29 -10.57 -10.30
CA VAL A 251 25.23 -10.93 -11.37
C VAL A 251 25.14 -9.94 -12.52
N ASP A 252 23.92 -9.65 -12.97
CA ASP A 252 23.72 -8.81 -14.15
C ASP A 252 24.14 -7.36 -13.86
N GLU A 253 24.62 -6.68 -14.90
CA GLU A 253 24.92 -5.26 -14.79
C GLU A 253 23.63 -4.46 -14.68
N TRP A 254 23.55 -3.63 -13.64
CA TRP A 254 22.49 -2.64 -13.55
C TRP A 254 22.78 -1.48 -14.49
N HIS A 255 21.75 -0.69 -14.78
CA HIS A 255 21.89 0.60 -15.45
C HIS A 255 23.06 1.39 -14.82
N ARG A 256 24.04 1.75 -15.64
CA ARG A 256 25.12 2.65 -15.24
C ARG A 256 24.89 3.98 -15.92
N TRP A 257 24.94 5.07 -15.16
CA TRP A 257 25.10 6.39 -15.74
C TRP A 257 26.43 6.40 -16.51
N GLN A 258 26.39 6.77 -17.80
CA GLN A 258 27.61 6.98 -18.57
C GLN A 258 28.33 8.20 -17.99
N ASP A 259 29.61 8.04 -17.66
CA ASP A 259 30.50 9.14 -17.23
C ASP A 259 30.75 10.15 -18.36
#